data_AF-A0A8H6V644-F1
#
_entry.id   AF-A0A8H6V644-F1
#
_cell.length_a   1.000
_cell.length_b   1.000
_cell.length_c   1.000
_cell.angle_alpha   90.00
_cell.angle_beta   90.00
_cell.angle_gamma   90.00
#
_symmetry.space_group_name_H-M   'P 1'
#
loop_
_entity.id
_entity.type
_entity.pdbx_description
1 polymer ?
#
loop_
_entity_poly.entity_id
_entity_poly.type
_entity_poly.pdbx_seq_one_letter_code
_entity_poly.pdbx_strand_id
1 'polypeptide(L)'
;MVILSPLRVRSAALIFLGVSFTVGVWLFGSGSHELVGFNIPYTHADSPSPSGDHPIDQLIINADAEWRSLLGKEAKTLDAATEEYRRRRGRHPPPGFKEWFEFARSQDSLIIEDFFDQIYDDLNPFWGLQPQEIRQQAQSLKPRIAVRNHKAKAITDHDALWLDSWLSLVRSIEHYLPDLDMPFNPMDESRIVVPAETIAEYMIKERVSRRGMRDKNPAEFITEYRAAKDESESGKFEPRFLGPDDGQFWDMARVGCPPDSPARKSLAINPATVLHAAMENFLPHSQNGYVRNWTQSKDICWRPEMQALHGTFIEPVSISTTHELFPLFGGSKLSVNNEILIPPAMYWAKDKRYSGGNQHGGPWESKKDALIWRGIASGGRNRVNNWTGFQRHRLLSMLNGTSIAAAERNNSRFVNFILPSYDYYNLASAHAGHLPEFVEEHVDAGFIHLVCFPCDDLFDPHCAYTEPYFSLVSAMPMGKQYDYKYLPDVDGNSFSGRYRGFLLSTSLPIKATIYDEWHDSRLIPWAHFVPMDSTFLDIYGIMEYFIGYSGPGHDHAARKIAMNGKKWAEKVLRPEDMQIYMYRLLLEYARLCDDRREDLGYTEDILWVKREKTA
;
A
#
# COMPACT_ATOMS: atom_id res chain seq x y z
N MET A 1 -45.26 -53.21 2.36
CA MET A 1 -44.53 -53.88 3.47
C MET A 1 -43.92 -52.76 4.31
N VAL A 2 -44.58 -52.24 5.38
CA VAL A 2 -44.87 -52.89 6.68
C VAL A 2 -43.51 -53.03 7.40
N ILE A 3 -43.16 -52.34 8.51
CA ILE A 3 -43.87 -52.15 9.80
C ILE A 3 -43.34 -50.92 10.57
N LEU A 4 -44.26 -50.25 11.27
CA LEU A 4 -44.10 -49.26 12.34
C LEU A 4 -43.87 -49.93 13.73
N SER A 5 -42.89 -49.43 14.51
CA SER A 5 -42.84 -49.33 16.01
C SER A 5 -42.92 -50.67 16.82
N PRO A 6 -42.71 -50.75 18.18
CA PRO A 6 -43.17 -49.81 19.22
C PRO A 6 -42.27 -49.56 20.48
N LEU A 7 -42.62 -48.50 21.23
CA LEU A 7 -42.85 -48.36 22.70
C LEU A 7 -42.04 -49.24 23.71
N ARG A 8 -41.73 -48.89 24.97
CA ARG A 8 -42.13 -47.83 25.94
C ARG A 8 -41.30 -48.00 27.24
N VAL A 9 -41.04 -46.87 27.91
CA VAL A 9 -41.25 -46.57 29.37
C VAL A 9 -40.47 -47.33 30.44
N ARG A 10 -39.80 -46.56 31.32
CA ARG A 10 -40.07 -46.55 32.77
C ARG A 10 -39.82 -45.17 33.37
N SER A 11 -40.83 -44.70 34.09
CA SER A 11 -40.94 -43.42 34.79
C SER A 11 -40.72 -43.58 36.30
N ALA A 12 -40.75 -42.42 36.99
CA ALA A 12 -41.04 -42.18 38.42
C ALA A 12 -39.77 -41.84 39.26
N ALA A 13 -39.74 -40.82 40.14
CA ALA A 13 -40.83 -40.04 40.72
C ALA A 13 -40.31 -38.92 41.69
N LEU A 14 -41.07 -37.81 41.78
CA LEU A 14 -41.43 -37.02 43.00
C LEU A 14 -40.36 -36.05 43.61
N ILE A 15 -40.62 -34.84 44.17
CA ILE A 15 -41.81 -33.97 44.40
C ILE A 15 -41.36 -32.60 45.02
N PHE A 16 -42.04 -31.49 44.62
CA PHE A 16 -42.44 -30.22 45.32
C PHE A 16 -41.44 -29.34 46.10
N LEU A 17 -41.60 -28.01 46.30
CA LEU A 17 -42.72 -27.01 46.30
C LEU A 17 -42.17 -25.68 45.70
N GLY A 18 -42.89 -24.77 45.01
CA GLY A 18 -44.13 -24.00 45.30
C GLY A 18 -43.79 -22.48 45.33
N VAL A 19 -44.53 -21.46 44.87
CA VAL A 19 -45.93 -21.23 44.47
C VAL A 19 -46.05 -19.92 43.64
N SER A 20 -46.86 -19.97 42.58
CA SER A 20 -47.80 -19.03 41.91
C SER A 20 -47.82 -17.50 42.16
N PHE A 21 -48.03 -16.69 41.10
CA PHE A 21 -49.37 -16.18 40.69
C PHE A 21 -49.35 -15.47 39.31
N THR A 22 -50.54 -15.35 38.72
CA THR A 22 -50.88 -15.33 37.30
C THR A 22 -51.43 -14.00 36.74
N VAL A 23 -51.26 -13.83 35.42
CA VAL A 23 -52.20 -13.26 34.41
C VAL A 23 -52.35 -11.72 34.29
N GLY A 24 -52.15 -11.25 33.05
CA GLY A 24 -52.53 -9.93 32.55
C GLY A 24 -52.40 -9.80 31.02
N VAL A 25 -53.35 -10.40 30.31
CA VAL A 25 -54.08 -9.89 29.11
C VAL A 25 -53.29 -9.15 28.00
N TRP A 26 -53.17 -9.85 26.87
CA TRP A 26 -53.11 -9.30 25.50
C TRP A 26 -54.35 -8.45 25.19
N LEU A 27 -54.19 -7.19 24.77
CA LEU A 27 -54.91 -6.49 23.69
C LEU A 27 -54.72 -4.96 23.82
N PHE A 28 -54.52 -4.31 22.66
CA PHE A 28 -54.28 -2.88 22.38
C PHE A 28 -52.82 -2.41 22.35
N GLY A 29 -52.37 -2.11 21.14
CA GLY A 29 -51.09 -1.44 20.88
C GLY A 29 -50.57 -1.72 19.48
N SER A 30 -51.26 -1.24 18.45
CA SER A 30 -50.63 -0.93 17.17
C SER A 30 -49.52 0.08 17.41
N GLY A 31 -48.30 -0.41 17.61
CA GLY A 31 -47.10 0.38 17.76
C GLY A 31 -46.22 0.14 16.55
N SER A 32 -46.07 1.17 15.73
CA SER A 32 -44.99 1.34 14.76
C SER A 32 -43.67 0.82 15.32
N HIS A 33 -43.03 -0.11 14.60
CA HIS A 33 -41.60 -0.34 14.76
C HIS A 33 -40.87 0.91 14.26
N GLU A 34 -40.80 1.95 15.10
CA GLU A 34 -39.72 2.92 15.00
C GLU A 34 -38.43 2.17 15.31
N LEU A 35 -37.70 1.83 14.24
CA LEU A 35 -36.28 1.57 14.36
C LEU A 35 -35.64 2.89 14.81
N VAL A 36 -35.26 2.92 16.08
CA VAL A 36 -34.42 3.95 16.68
C VAL A 36 -33.27 4.21 15.72
N GLY A 37 -33.20 5.43 15.19
CA GLY A 37 -32.05 5.91 14.44
C GLY A 37 -30.83 5.79 15.35
N PHE A 38 -29.96 4.82 15.08
CA PHE A 38 -28.69 4.70 15.75
C PHE A 38 -27.78 5.81 15.23
N ASN A 39 -27.94 7.02 15.79
CA ASN A 39 -26.86 8.00 15.84
C ASN A 39 -25.70 7.31 16.56
N ILE A 40 -24.66 6.94 15.83
CA ILE A 40 -23.40 6.47 16.40
C ILE A 40 -22.82 7.65 17.17
N PRO A 41 -22.75 7.61 18.52
CA PRO A 41 -22.11 8.67 19.25
C PRO A 41 -20.60 8.49 19.05
N TYR A 42 -20.02 9.23 18.11
CA TYR A 42 -18.57 9.37 18.01
C TYR A 42 -18.07 10.15 19.24
N THR A 43 -17.90 9.47 20.37
CA THR A 43 -17.35 10.07 21.62
C THR A 43 -15.84 10.26 21.58
N HIS A 44 -15.20 10.03 20.43
CA HIS A 44 -13.77 10.22 20.17
C HIS A 44 -13.48 11.40 19.22
N ALA A 45 -14.35 12.41 19.18
CA ALA A 45 -13.89 13.71 18.71
C ALA A 45 -12.86 14.22 19.74
N ASP A 46 -11.57 14.16 19.40
CA ASP A 46 -10.59 15.02 20.06
C ASP A 46 -11.18 16.43 20.07
N SER A 47 -11.19 17.05 21.25
CA SER A 47 -11.83 18.35 21.45
C SER A 47 -11.43 19.32 20.33
N PRO A 48 -12.36 20.14 19.81
CA PRO A 48 -12.04 21.12 18.77
C PRO A 48 -10.75 21.85 19.12
N SER A 49 -9.88 22.08 18.14
CA SER A 49 -8.68 22.87 18.38
C SER A 49 -9.07 24.14 19.13
N PRO A 50 -8.44 24.46 20.28
CA PRO A 50 -8.75 25.68 21.03
C PRO A 50 -8.62 26.96 20.19
N SER A 51 -7.92 26.89 19.04
CA SER A 51 -7.74 27.99 18.09
C SER A 51 -8.90 28.20 17.11
N GLY A 52 -9.81 27.23 16.93
CA GLY A 52 -10.85 27.27 15.89
C GLY A 52 -10.37 26.90 14.48
N ASP A 53 -9.12 26.46 14.32
CA ASP A 53 -8.56 26.03 13.02
C ASP A 53 -9.04 24.61 12.64
N HIS A 54 -9.11 24.31 11.33
CA HIS A 54 -9.56 23.02 10.85
C HIS A 54 -8.49 21.93 11.11
N PRO A 55 -8.84 20.67 11.44
CA PRO A 55 -7.85 19.63 11.76
C PRO A 55 -6.80 19.38 10.67
N ILE A 56 -7.18 19.54 9.40
CA ILE A 56 -6.26 19.41 8.25
C ILE A 56 -5.14 20.48 8.29
N ASP A 57 -5.38 21.68 8.82
CA ASP A 57 -4.34 22.72 8.93
C ASP A 57 -3.17 22.23 9.77
N GLN A 58 -3.45 21.58 10.90
CA GLN A 58 -2.42 21.01 11.77
C GLN A 58 -1.70 19.83 11.11
N LEU A 59 -2.40 19.00 10.34
CA LEU A 59 -1.78 17.91 9.58
C LEU A 59 -0.78 18.44 8.54
N ILE A 60 -1.14 19.52 7.83
CA ILE A 60 -0.26 20.20 6.87
C ILE A 60 0.95 20.83 7.60
N ILE A 61 0.75 21.50 8.74
CA ILE A 61 1.83 22.11 9.52
C ILE A 61 2.83 21.04 10.01
N ASN A 62 2.32 19.92 10.52
CA ASN A 62 3.15 18.81 11.00
C ASN A 62 3.94 18.17 9.86
N ALA A 63 3.29 17.94 8.72
CA ALA A 63 3.94 17.37 7.53
C ALA A 63 5.05 18.27 6.97
N ASP A 64 4.82 19.59 6.96
CA ASP A 64 5.83 20.59 6.61
C ASP A 64 7.07 20.52 7.54
N ALA A 65 6.84 20.34 8.85
CA ALA A 65 7.91 20.22 9.83
C ALA A 65 8.68 18.91 9.68
N GLU A 66 7.98 17.80 9.44
CA GLU A 66 8.58 16.51 9.13
C GLU A 66 9.44 16.58 7.86
N TRP A 67 8.95 17.23 6.81
CA TRP A 67 9.69 17.38 5.56
C TRP A 67 10.97 18.20 5.73
N ARG A 68 10.92 19.30 6.49
CA ARG A 68 12.13 20.07 6.84
C ARG A 68 13.13 19.26 7.67
N SER A 69 12.63 18.45 8.61
CA SER A 69 13.47 17.54 9.41
C SER A 69 14.17 16.50 8.54
N LEU A 70 13.43 15.89 7.60
CA LEU A 70 13.98 14.92 6.65
C LEU A 70 15.07 15.52 5.76
N LEU A 71 14.84 16.73 5.24
CA LEU A 71 15.84 17.48 4.47
C LEU A 71 17.10 17.80 5.27
N GLY A 72 16.97 18.05 6.57
CA GLY A 72 18.10 18.29 7.47
C GLY A 72 19.06 17.10 7.63
N LYS A 73 18.64 15.89 7.21
CA LYS A 73 19.44 14.66 7.28
C LYS A 73 20.27 14.39 6.01
N GLU A 74 20.28 15.30 5.03
CA GLU A 74 21.05 15.10 3.80
C GLU A 74 22.55 14.99 4.07
N ALA A 75 23.13 13.86 3.67
CA ALA A 75 24.57 13.64 3.66
C ALA A 75 25.19 14.21 2.37
N LYS A 76 26.06 15.22 2.50
CA LYS A 76 26.67 15.93 1.36
C LYS A 76 28.05 15.40 0.96
N THR A 77 28.68 14.63 1.84
CA THR A 77 30.03 14.08 1.66
C THR A 77 30.00 12.58 1.87
N LEU A 78 30.95 11.86 1.26
CA LEU A 78 31.07 10.41 1.42
C LEU A 78 31.17 10.01 2.89
N ASP A 79 32.03 10.67 3.67
CA ASP A 79 32.24 10.36 5.10
C ASP A 79 30.95 10.51 5.93
N ALA A 80 30.19 11.59 5.71
CA ALA A 80 28.88 11.77 6.34
C ALA A 80 27.88 10.67 5.94
N ALA A 81 27.88 10.25 4.67
CA ALA A 81 26.98 9.19 4.20
C ALA A 81 27.36 7.81 4.79
N THR A 82 28.65 7.51 4.89
CA THR A 82 29.13 6.25 5.48
C THR A 82 28.97 6.24 7.00
N GLU A 83 29.10 7.38 7.68
CA GLU A 83 28.81 7.52 9.10
C GLU A 83 27.32 7.30 9.39
N GLU A 84 26.43 7.97 8.64
CA GLU A 84 24.99 7.80 8.79
C GLU A 84 24.53 6.38 8.46
N TYR A 85 25.09 5.78 7.41
CA TYR A 85 24.91 4.35 7.12
C TYR A 85 25.26 3.49 8.34
N ARG A 86 26.45 3.67 8.92
CA ARG A 86 26.89 2.84 10.06
C ARG A 86 26.04 3.07 11.29
N ARG A 87 25.61 4.32 11.52
CA ARG A 87 24.72 4.69 12.61
C ARG A 87 23.36 4.01 12.49
N ARG A 88 22.77 4.00 11.29
CA ARG A 88 21.43 3.47 11.05
C ARG A 88 21.41 1.94 10.83
N ARG A 89 22.39 1.42 10.09
CA ARG A 89 22.43 0.01 9.64
C ARG A 89 23.28 -0.89 10.52
N GLY A 90 24.11 -0.31 11.39
CA GLY A 90 24.94 -1.04 12.37
C GLY A 90 26.03 -1.94 11.76
N ARG A 91 26.39 -1.70 10.49
CA ARG A 91 27.44 -2.43 9.76
C ARG A 91 28.18 -1.48 8.82
N HIS A 92 29.32 -1.88 8.26
CA HIS A 92 29.98 -1.08 7.20
C HIS A 92 29.16 -1.15 5.90
N PRO A 93 29.16 -0.06 5.09
CA PRO A 93 28.52 -0.07 3.78
C PRO A 93 29.05 -1.19 2.89
N PRO A 94 28.28 -1.72 1.92
CA PRO A 94 28.77 -2.77 1.03
C PRO A 94 29.92 -2.27 0.14
N PRO A 95 30.74 -3.18 -0.42
CA PRO A 95 31.62 -2.82 -1.53
C PRO A 95 30.86 -2.12 -2.67
N GLY A 96 31.48 -1.18 -3.36
CA GLY A 96 30.82 -0.37 -4.39
C GLY A 96 30.03 0.84 -3.86
N PHE A 97 29.98 1.05 -2.53
CA PHE A 97 29.22 2.16 -1.95
C PHE A 97 29.76 3.54 -2.32
N LYS A 98 31.08 3.69 -2.44
CA LYS A 98 31.71 4.96 -2.85
C LYS A 98 31.29 5.33 -4.27
N GLU A 99 31.36 4.38 -5.18
CA GLU A 99 30.95 4.50 -6.58
C GLU A 99 29.45 4.80 -6.68
N TRP A 100 28.64 4.14 -5.84
CA TRP A 100 27.22 4.45 -5.70
C TRP A 100 26.97 5.89 -5.23
N PHE A 101 27.71 6.36 -4.22
CA PHE A 101 27.60 7.73 -3.72
C PHE A 101 28.01 8.74 -4.79
N GLU A 102 29.12 8.50 -5.49
CA GLU A 102 29.60 9.34 -6.60
C GLU A 102 28.59 9.37 -7.76
N PHE A 103 28.01 8.21 -8.11
CA PHE A 103 26.92 8.13 -9.09
C PHE A 103 25.72 8.96 -8.65
N ALA A 104 25.23 8.77 -7.43
CA ALA A 104 24.08 9.52 -6.90
C ALA A 104 24.33 11.04 -6.90
N ARG A 105 25.54 11.48 -6.51
CA ARG A 105 25.95 12.89 -6.57
C ARG A 105 26.01 13.42 -8.01
N SER A 106 26.51 12.62 -8.97
CA SER A 106 26.58 13.00 -10.38
C SER A 106 25.20 13.23 -11.00
N GLN A 107 24.16 12.58 -10.47
CA GLN A 107 22.76 12.72 -10.89
C GLN A 107 22.00 13.80 -10.10
N ASP A 108 22.68 14.60 -9.28
CA ASP A 108 22.05 15.58 -8.39
C ASP A 108 20.93 14.95 -7.54
N SER A 109 21.16 13.76 -6.97
CA SER A 109 20.21 13.11 -6.06
C SER A 109 20.46 13.52 -4.60
N LEU A 110 19.38 13.59 -3.82
CA LEU A 110 19.46 13.80 -2.37
C LEU A 110 19.84 12.48 -1.72
N ILE A 111 20.90 12.52 -0.91
CA ILE A 111 21.40 11.35 -0.20
C ILE A 111 20.94 11.48 1.25
N ILE A 112 19.74 10.98 1.52
CA ILE A 112 19.15 10.89 2.85
C ILE A 112 19.00 9.40 3.15
N GLU A 113 19.65 8.90 4.20
CA GLU A 113 19.70 7.45 4.45
C GLU A 113 18.30 6.86 4.74
N ASP A 114 17.37 7.64 5.29
CA ASP A 114 15.95 7.27 5.46
C ASP A 114 15.29 6.82 4.14
N PHE A 115 15.69 7.39 2.98
CA PHE A 115 15.12 7.01 1.67
C PHE A 115 15.38 5.54 1.29
N PHE A 116 16.33 4.88 1.96
CA PHE A 116 16.72 3.51 1.69
C PHE A 116 16.20 2.53 2.74
N ASP A 117 15.40 2.97 3.73
CA ASP A 117 14.87 2.10 4.78
C ASP A 117 14.17 0.87 4.24
N GLN A 118 13.34 1.03 3.21
CA GLN A 118 12.63 -0.06 2.57
C GLN A 118 13.55 -1.20 2.13
N ILE A 119 14.75 -0.89 1.61
CA ILE A 119 15.73 -1.91 1.21
C ILE A 119 16.09 -2.77 2.42
N TYR A 120 16.29 -2.17 3.58
CA TYR A 120 16.71 -2.90 4.77
C TYR A 120 15.54 -3.60 5.45
N ASP A 121 14.35 -3.01 5.45
CA ASP A 121 13.14 -3.68 5.94
C ASP A 121 12.89 -4.99 5.16
N ASP A 122 13.15 -4.96 3.84
CA ASP A 122 13.00 -6.13 2.97
C ASP A 122 14.16 -7.13 3.08
N LEU A 123 15.41 -6.64 3.16
CA LEU A 123 16.60 -7.50 3.10
C LEU A 123 17.02 -8.06 4.47
N ASN A 124 16.62 -7.45 5.59
CA ASN A 124 17.05 -7.90 6.91
C ASN A 124 16.64 -9.35 7.23
N PRO A 125 15.42 -9.83 6.94
CA PRO A 125 15.06 -11.23 7.17
C PRO A 125 15.98 -12.24 6.47
N PHE A 126 16.53 -11.90 5.30
CA PHE A 126 17.40 -12.78 4.52
C PHE A 126 18.77 -13.04 5.18
N TRP A 127 19.20 -12.21 6.14
CA TRP A 127 20.38 -12.51 6.96
C TRP A 127 20.17 -13.73 7.86
N GLY A 128 18.92 -14.15 8.08
CA GLY A 128 18.58 -15.38 8.79
C GLY A 128 18.73 -16.66 7.96
N LEU A 129 18.93 -16.55 6.65
CA LEU A 129 19.19 -17.64 5.70
C LEU A 129 20.67 -17.76 5.37
N GLN A 130 21.11 -18.93 4.89
CA GLN A 130 22.48 -19.12 4.44
C GLN A 130 22.69 -18.49 3.05
N PRO A 131 23.84 -17.84 2.77
CA PRO A 131 24.10 -17.26 1.45
C PRO A 131 23.95 -18.25 0.29
N GLN A 132 24.40 -19.50 0.49
CA GLN A 132 24.25 -20.57 -0.50
C GLN A 132 22.78 -20.89 -0.80
N GLU A 133 21.94 -20.94 0.21
CA GLU A 133 20.49 -21.20 0.07
C GLU A 133 19.83 -20.08 -0.74
N ILE A 134 20.14 -18.82 -0.46
CA ILE A 134 19.63 -17.66 -1.22
C ILE A 134 20.02 -17.77 -2.70
N ARG A 135 21.30 -18.11 -3.00
CA ARG A 135 21.77 -18.27 -4.39
C ARG A 135 21.05 -19.43 -5.09
N GLN A 136 20.93 -20.58 -4.43
CA GLN A 136 20.26 -21.76 -4.98
C GLN A 136 18.78 -21.49 -5.29
N GLN A 137 18.07 -20.83 -4.37
CA GLN A 137 16.70 -20.39 -4.56
C GLN A 137 16.59 -19.43 -5.76
N ALA A 138 17.39 -18.35 -5.76
CA ALA A 138 17.36 -17.36 -6.82
C ALA A 138 17.67 -17.95 -8.21
N GLN A 139 18.64 -18.88 -8.29
CA GLN A 139 19.03 -19.52 -9.54
C GLN A 139 17.99 -20.51 -10.09
N SER A 140 17.17 -21.09 -9.20
CA SER A 140 16.11 -22.04 -9.59
C SER A 140 14.88 -21.35 -10.16
N LEU A 141 14.67 -20.07 -9.84
CA LEU A 141 13.47 -19.32 -10.21
C LEU A 141 13.56 -18.70 -11.60
N LYS A 142 12.41 -18.63 -12.27
CA LYS A 142 12.18 -17.92 -13.53
C LYS A 142 10.81 -17.24 -13.50
N PRO A 143 10.65 -16.07 -14.14
CA PRO A 143 11.70 -15.31 -14.82
C PRO A 143 12.69 -14.67 -13.83
N ARG A 144 13.93 -14.48 -14.25
CA ARG A 144 14.97 -13.76 -13.48
C ARG A 144 15.90 -12.95 -14.37
N ILE A 145 16.52 -11.94 -13.78
CA ILE A 145 17.62 -11.18 -14.39
C ILE A 145 18.93 -11.64 -13.73
N ALA A 146 19.86 -12.15 -14.54
CA ALA A 146 21.19 -12.54 -14.10
C ALA A 146 22.21 -11.48 -14.52
N VAL A 147 23.05 -11.05 -13.59
CA VAL A 147 24.22 -10.21 -13.87
C VAL A 147 25.46 -11.10 -13.79
N ARG A 148 26.28 -11.09 -14.84
CA ARG A 148 27.59 -11.78 -14.87
C ARG A 148 28.61 -10.88 -15.54
N ASN A 149 29.76 -10.65 -14.91
CA ASN A 149 30.82 -9.77 -15.42
C ASN A 149 30.26 -8.41 -15.89
N HIS A 150 29.45 -7.78 -15.03
CA HIS A 150 28.83 -6.49 -15.31
C HIS A 150 27.91 -6.46 -16.55
N LYS A 151 27.31 -7.60 -16.90
CA LYS A 151 26.35 -7.74 -18.00
C LYS A 151 25.07 -8.41 -17.56
N ALA A 152 23.95 -7.73 -17.76
CA ALA A 152 22.62 -8.19 -17.39
C ALA A 152 21.90 -8.92 -18.55
N LYS A 153 21.38 -10.11 -18.25
CA LYS A 153 20.59 -10.94 -19.17
C LYS A 153 19.34 -11.46 -18.49
N ALA A 154 18.26 -11.59 -19.25
CA ALA A 154 17.06 -12.28 -18.81
C ALA A 154 17.22 -13.80 -18.95
N ILE A 155 16.69 -14.53 -17.97
CA ILE A 155 16.52 -15.98 -17.99
C ILE A 155 15.04 -16.25 -17.75
N THR A 156 14.35 -16.78 -18.77
CA THR A 156 12.92 -17.06 -18.73
C THR A 156 12.59 -18.21 -19.68
N ASP A 157 11.50 -18.94 -19.40
CA ASP A 157 10.99 -20.01 -20.27
C ASP A 157 9.95 -19.49 -21.27
N HIS A 158 9.24 -18.41 -20.91
CA HIS A 158 8.17 -17.79 -21.68
C HIS A 158 8.23 -16.26 -21.55
N ASP A 159 7.41 -15.56 -22.34
CA ASP A 159 7.24 -14.12 -22.19
C ASP A 159 6.71 -13.81 -20.79
N ALA A 160 7.35 -12.85 -20.12
CA ALA A 160 6.97 -12.41 -18.78
C ALA A 160 6.65 -10.92 -18.82
N LEU A 161 5.46 -10.57 -18.32
CA LEU A 161 5.03 -9.18 -18.24
C LEU A 161 6.09 -8.36 -17.49
N TRP A 162 6.36 -7.15 -17.99
CA TRP A 162 7.32 -6.20 -17.42
C TRP A 162 8.81 -6.59 -17.44
N LEU A 163 9.18 -7.80 -17.85
CA LEU A 163 10.56 -8.28 -17.87
C LEU A 163 11.50 -7.31 -18.61
N ASP A 164 11.14 -6.88 -19.81
CA ASP A 164 11.98 -5.98 -20.61
C ASP A 164 12.19 -4.62 -19.95
N SER A 165 11.19 -4.13 -19.21
CA SER A 165 11.28 -2.86 -18.50
C SER A 165 12.26 -2.96 -17.33
N TRP A 166 12.16 -4.00 -16.50
CA TRP A 166 13.11 -4.21 -15.42
C TRP A 166 14.51 -4.57 -15.92
N LEU A 167 14.63 -5.38 -16.98
CA LEU A 167 15.91 -5.66 -17.61
C LEU A 167 16.56 -4.38 -18.14
N SER A 168 15.79 -3.48 -18.76
CA SER A 168 16.28 -2.18 -19.21
C SER A 168 16.78 -1.30 -18.05
N LEU A 169 16.07 -1.29 -16.91
CA LEU A 169 16.52 -0.57 -15.71
C LEU A 169 17.84 -1.15 -15.19
N VAL A 170 17.94 -2.48 -15.02
CA VAL A 170 19.18 -3.13 -14.54
C VAL A 170 20.34 -2.89 -15.52
N ARG A 171 20.10 -3.01 -16.84
CA ARG A 171 21.12 -2.72 -17.87
C ARG A 171 21.64 -1.29 -17.82
N SER A 172 20.83 -0.34 -17.38
CA SER A 172 21.27 1.06 -17.28
C SER A 172 22.33 1.30 -16.19
N ILE A 173 22.50 0.34 -15.27
CA ILE A 173 23.46 0.39 -14.17
C ILE A 173 24.39 -0.85 -14.13
N GLU A 174 24.32 -1.76 -15.10
CA GLU A 174 24.97 -3.08 -15.06
C GLU A 174 26.50 -3.01 -14.85
N HIS A 175 27.13 -1.95 -15.33
CA HIS A 175 28.57 -1.70 -15.22
C HIS A 175 29.06 -1.57 -13.78
N TYR A 176 28.16 -1.22 -12.87
CA TYR A 176 28.43 -1.05 -11.45
C TYR A 176 28.07 -2.28 -10.61
N LEU A 177 27.33 -3.23 -11.19
CA LEU A 177 26.73 -4.31 -10.43
C LEU A 177 27.66 -5.52 -10.35
N PRO A 178 27.79 -6.14 -9.16
CA PRO A 178 28.42 -7.45 -9.02
C PRO A 178 27.55 -8.55 -9.62
N ASP A 179 28.10 -9.76 -9.71
CA ASP A 179 27.34 -10.92 -10.14
C ASP A 179 26.22 -11.27 -9.16
N LEU A 180 25.00 -11.46 -9.66
CA LEU A 180 23.83 -11.81 -8.86
C LEU A 180 22.71 -12.40 -9.73
N ASP A 181 21.70 -12.97 -9.07
CA ASP A 181 20.48 -13.48 -9.68
C ASP A 181 19.24 -12.86 -9.02
N MET A 182 18.49 -12.11 -9.81
CA MET A 182 17.33 -11.32 -9.39
C MET A 182 16.04 -11.92 -10.00
N PRO A 183 15.44 -12.94 -9.37
CA PRO A 183 14.11 -13.42 -9.73
C PRO A 183 13.06 -12.36 -9.37
N PHE A 184 12.03 -12.19 -10.19
CA PHE A 184 11.01 -11.19 -9.93
C PHE A 184 9.62 -11.77 -10.12
N ASN A 185 8.65 -11.16 -9.45
CA ASN A 185 7.25 -11.47 -9.57
C ASN A 185 6.66 -10.75 -10.80
N PRO A 186 6.22 -11.47 -11.85
CA PRO A 186 5.59 -10.85 -13.01
C PRO A 186 4.08 -10.57 -12.80
N MET A 187 3.50 -10.97 -11.67
CA MET A 187 2.06 -10.83 -11.38
C MET A 187 1.73 -9.45 -10.80
N ASP A 188 0.45 -9.05 -10.91
CA ASP A 188 -0.06 -7.85 -10.24
C ASP A 188 -0.04 -8.05 -8.72
N GLU A 189 -0.52 -9.20 -8.23
CA GLU A 189 -0.59 -9.52 -6.80
C GLU A 189 0.76 -10.03 -6.23
N SER A 190 1.03 -9.65 -4.98
CA SER A 190 2.14 -10.19 -4.18
C SER A 190 1.89 -11.64 -3.77
N ARG A 191 2.98 -12.38 -3.57
CA ARG A 191 3.05 -13.84 -3.52
C ARG A 191 3.75 -14.38 -2.28
N ILE A 192 4.54 -13.61 -1.54
CA ILE A 192 5.25 -14.12 -0.36
C ILE A 192 4.63 -13.53 0.90
N VAL A 193 4.06 -14.39 1.75
CA VAL A 193 3.56 -14.03 3.09
C VAL A 193 4.15 -15.02 4.09
N VAL A 194 5.30 -14.72 4.65
CA VAL A 194 5.91 -15.56 5.68
C VAL A 194 5.22 -15.28 7.02
N PRO A 195 4.89 -16.32 7.82
CA PRO A 195 4.31 -16.12 9.14
C PRO A 195 5.15 -15.15 10.00
N ALA A 196 4.48 -14.24 10.71
CA ALA A 196 5.13 -13.17 11.48
C ALA A 196 6.15 -13.71 12.49
N GLU A 197 5.83 -14.84 13.11
CA GLU A 197 6.69 -15.54 14.06
C GLU A 197 7.99 -16.02 13.39
N THR A 198 7.90 -16.56 12.18
CA THR A 198 9.07 -17.00 11.39
C THR A 198 9.92 -15.81 10.96
N ILE A 199 9.31 -14.71 10.52
CA ILE A 199 10.06 -13.46 10.25
C ILE A 199 10.76 -12.96 11.52
N ALA A 200 10.10 -13.00 12.67
CA ALA A 200 10.70 -12.59 13.93
C ALA A 200 11.95 -13.43 14.27
N GLU A 201 11.93 -14.75 14.04
CA GLU A 201 13.10 -15.62 14.20
C GLU A 201 14.26 -15.22 13.27
N TYR A 202 13.97 -14.95 11.99
CA TYR A 202 14.99 -14.46 11.06
C TYR A 202 15.56 -13.10 11.46
N MET A 203 14.72 -12.19 11.96
CA MET A 203 15.15 -10.89 12.46
C MET A 203 16.01 -11.00 13.73
N ILE A 204 15.79 -12.01 14.58
CA ILE A 204 16.69 -12.30 15.71
C ILE A 204 18.07 -12.71 15.17
N LYS A 205 18.12 -13.64 14.21
CA LYS A 205 19.39 -14.09 13.58
C LYS A 205 20.13 -12.92 12.92
N GLU A 206 19.41 -12.06 12.20
CA GLU A 206 19.95 -10.84 11.60
C GLU A 206 20.61 -9.94 12.66
N ARG A 207 19.88 -9.60 13.73
CA ARG A 207 20.42 -8.74 14.80
C ARG A 207 21.65 -9.33 15.46
N VAL A 208 21.69 -10.65 15.63
CA VAL A 208 22.87 -11.36 16.16
C VAL A 208 24.03 -11.25 15.18
N SER A 209 23.83 -11.50 13.88
CA SER A 209 24.88 -11.39 12.87
C SER A 209 25.53 -10.00 12.81
N ARG A 210 24.74 -8.95 13.09
CA ARG A 210 25.19 -7.57 13.10
C ARG A 210 26.07 -7.23 14.31
N ARG A 211 25.95 -7.94 15.43
CA ARG A 211 26.69 -7.63 16.67
C ARG A 211 28.19 -7.82 16.46
N GLY A 212 28.97 -6.81 16.81
CA GLY A 212 30.43 -6.86 16.68
C GLY A 212 30.95 -6.77 15.24
N MET A 213 30.07 -6.78 14.22
CA MET A 213 30.51 -6.68 12.83
C MET A 213 31.28 -5.37 12.60
N ARG A 214 30.78 -4.24 13.12
CA ARG A 214 31.46 -2.93 13.03
C ARG A 214 32.72 -2.82 13.89
N ASP A 215 32.89 -3.70 14.88
CA ASP A 215 33.99 -3.62 15.85
C ASP A 215 35.23 -4.40 15.38
N LYS A 216 35.09 -5.22 14.33
CA LYS A 216 36.20 -5.86 13.62
C LYS A 216 37.18 -4.80 13.11
N ASN A 217 38.45 -5.19 12.93
CA ASN A 217 39.45 -4.26 12.43
C ASN A 217 39.07 -3.83 10.99
N PRO A 218 38.97 -2.51 10.69
CA PRO A 218 38.64 -2.05 9.34
C PRO A 218 39.52 -2.62 8.22
N ALA A 219 40.76 -3.03 8.54
CA ALA A 219 41.71 -3.61 7.60
C ALA A 219 41.43 -5.09 7.26
N GLU A 220 40.55 -5.76 8.01
CA GLU A 220 40.14 -7.15 7.76
C GLU A 220 38.95 -7.24 6.80
N PHE A 221 38.30 -6.10 6.49
CA PHE A 221 37.17 -6.07 5.57
C PHE A 221 37.59 -6.26 4.12
N ILE A 222 36.79 -7.03 3.41
CA ILE A 222 36.95 -7.34 2.00
C ILE A 222 36.14 -6.33 1.19
N THR A 223 36.79 -5.66 0.24
CA THR A 223 36.22 -4.61 -0.61
C THR A 223 35.82 -5.10 -2.01
N GLU A 224 35.82 -6.41 -2.24
CA GLU A 224 35.49 -7.01 -3.52
C GLU A 224 34.54 -8.21 -3.37
N TYR A 225 33.49 -8.21 -4.18
CA TYR A 225 32.57 -9.35 -4.29
C TYR A 225 33.24 -10.55 -4.94
N ARG A 226 32.83 -11.75 -4.52
CA ARG A 226 33.20 -12.96 -5.23
C ARG A 226 32.37 -13.08 -6.51
N ALA A 227 32.95 -13.62 -7.58
CA ALA A 227 32.17 -14.06 -8.74
C ALA A 227 31.07 -15.05 -8.31
N ALA A 228 29.90 -14.96 -8.94
CA ALA A 228 28.79 -15.84 -8.61
C ALA A 228 29.18 -17.30 -8.91
N LYS A 229 28.90 -18.19 -7.95
CA LYS A 229 28.98 -19.64 -8.18
C LYS A 229 27.66 -20.09 -8.79
N ASP A 230 27.74 -20.86 -9.87
CA ASP A 230 26.59 -21.64 -10.32
C ASP A 230 26.40 -22.80 -9.34
N GLU A 231 25.29 -22.79 -8.61
CA GLU A 231 24.96 -23.87 -7.69
C GLU A 231 24.52 -25.11 -8.50
N SER A 232 24.87 -26.30 -8.01
CA SER A 232 24.61 -27.56 -8.70
C SER A 232 23.12 -27.74 -9.03
N GLU A 233 22.81 -28.35 -10.19
CA GLU A 233 21.43 -28.74 -10.53
C GLU A 233 20.83 -29.77 -9.56
N SER A 234 21.65 -30.41 -8.74
CA SER A 234 21.19 -31.31 -7.68
C SER A 234 20.52 -30.51 -6.54
N GLY A 235 19.18 -30.53 -6.51
CA GLY A 235 18.38 -29.87 -5.47
C GLY A 235 17.76 -28.54 -5.91
N LYS A 236 17.17 -28.47 -7.10
CA LYS A 236 16.40 -27.28 -7.52
C LYS A 236 15.37 -26.89 -6.45
N PHE A 237 15.29 -25.59 -6.18
CA PHE A 237 14.27 -25.04 -5.31
C PHE A 237 12.99 -24.82 -6.09
N GLU A 238 11.90 -25.46 -5.67
CA GLU A 238 10.57 -25.33 -6.25
C GLU A 238 9.60 -24.93 -5.14
N PRO A 239 9.31 -23.62 -4.97
CA PRO A 239 8.43 -23.17 -3.90
C PRO A 239 7.00 -23.66 -4.15
N ARG A 240 6.33 -24.12 -3.08
CA ARG A 240 4.89 -24.41 -3.16
C ARG A 240 4.11 -23.09 -3.07
N PHE A 241 3.28 -22.85 -4.08
CA PHE A 241 2.28 -21.78 -4.05
C PHE A 241 0.90 -22.35 -3.75
N LEU A 242 0.26 -21.78 -2.73
CA LEU A 242 -1.14 -21.95 -2.41
C LEU A 242 -1.99 -21.21 -3.45
N GLY A 243 -3.05 -21.87 -3.91
CA GLY A 243 -4.00 -21.34 -4.89
C GLY A 243 -5.40 -21.15 -4.30
N PRO A 244 -6.38 -20.82 -5.15
CA PRO A 244 -7.78 -20.65 -4.73
C PRO A 244 -8.38 -21.88 -4.04
N ASP A 245 -7.89 -23.08 -4.36
CA ASP A 245 -8.36 -24.34 -3.77
C ASP A 245 -7.80 -24.58 -2.35
N ASP A 246 -6.75 -23.86 -1.95
CA ASP A 246 -6.15 -23.96 -0.61
C ASP A 246 -6.83 -23.04 0.43
N GLY A 247 -7.71 -22.10 0.01
CA GLY A 247 -8.47 -21.23 0.91
C GLY A 247 -8.59 -19.77 0.44
N GLN A 248 -9.13 -18.91 1.31
CA GLN A 248 -9.25 -17.48 1.04
C GLN A 248 -7.89 -16.77 1.20
N PHE A 249 -7.61 -15.78 0.35
CA PHE A 249 -6.38 -15.01 0.43
C PHE A 249 -6.23 -14.26 1.76
N TRP A 250 -7.33 -13.80 2.38
CA TRP A 250 -7.27 -13.17 3.71
C TRP A 250 -6.63 -14.07 4.77
N ASP A 251 -7.00 -15.35 4.79
CA ASP A 251 -6.43 -16.33 5.73
C ASP A 251 -4.94 -16.57 5.47
N MET A 252 -4.54 -16.56 4.20
CA MET A 252 -3.13 -16.65 3.82
C MET A 252 -2.36 -15.36 4.16
N ALA A 253 -2.96 -14.18 3.99
CA ALA A 253 -2.30 -12.90 4.23
C ALA A 253 -2.12 -12.61 5.72
N ARG A 254 -3.15 -12.88 6.54
CA ARG A 254 -3.15 -12.49 7.95
C ARG A 254 -2.13 -13.24 8.79
N VAL A 255 -1.57 -14.36 8.34
CA VAL A 255 -0.49 -15.05 9.09
C VAL A 255 0.78 -14.21 9.18
N GLY A 256 1.00 -13.29 8.23
CA GLY A 256 2.11 -12.33 8.28
C GLY A 256 1.90 -11.22 9.32
N CYS A 257 0.74 -11.17 9.99
CA CYS A 257 0.48 -10.24 11.08
C CYS A 257 0.93 -10.75 12.45
N PRO A 258 1.32 -9.84 13.38
CA PRO A 258 1.62 -10.21 14.77
C PRO A 258 0.50 -11.02 15.41
N PRO A 259 0.79 -12.08 16.18
CA PRO A 259 -0.23 -13.01 16.73
C PRO A 259 -1.33 -12.35 17.56
N ASP A 260 -1.02 -11.21 18.19
CA ASP A 260 -1.91 -10.44 19.05
C ASP A 260 -2.73 -9.40 18.31
N SER A 261 -2.45 -9.16 17.03
CA SER A 261 -3.15 -8.19 16.18
C SER A 261 -4.64 -8.52 15.97
N PRO A 262 -5.48 -7.50 15.73
CA PRO A 262 -6.89 -7.69 15.39
C PRO A 262 -7.11 -8.63 14.19
N ALA A 263 -6.29 -8.53 13.13
CA ALA A 263 -6.42 -9.40 11.95
C ALA A 263 -6.23 -10.89 12.27
N ARG A 264 -5.25 -11.24 13.12
CA ARG A 264 -5.02 -12.63 13.54
C ARG A 264 -6.20 -13.21 14.33
N LYS A 265 -6.92 -12.36 15.07
CA LYS A 265 -8.09 -12.77 15.89
C LYS A 265 -9.42 -12.65 15.16
N SER A 266 -9.44 -12.01 13.99
CA SER A 266 -10.68 -11.76 13.25
C SER A 266 -11.32 -13.05 12.73
N LEU A 267 -12.65 -13.08 12.76
CA LEU A 267 -13.48 -14.04 12.04
C LEU A 267 -13.91 -13.45 10.70
N ALA A 268 -14.42 -14.29 9.80
CA ALA A 268 -14.99 -13.84 8.54
C ALA A 268 -16.07 -12.77 8.77
N ILE A 269 -15.91 -11.59 8.18
CA ILE A 269 -16.81 -10.46 8.38
C ILE A 269 -17.90 -10.44 7.32
N ASN A 270 -19.15 -10.24 7.74
CA ASN A 270 -20.27 -9.97 6.83
C ASN A 270 -20.12 -8.57 6.18
N PRO A 271 -20.06 -8.47 4.84
CA PRO A 271 -19.94 -7.17 4.15
C PRO A 271 -21.03 -6.15 4.51
N ALA A 272 -22.24 -6.58 4.90
CA ALA A 272 -23.33 -5.68 5.26
C ALA A 272 -23.15 -4.99 6.64
N THR A 273 -22.28 -5.54 7.49
CA THR A 273 -22.00 -5.02 8.85
C THR A 273 -20.59 -4.43 8.97
N VAL A 274 -19.70 -4.68 7.98
CA VAL A 274 -18.28 -4.32 8.05
C VAL A 274 -18.02 -2.83 8.11
N LEU A 275 -18.89 -2.02 7.49
CA LEU A 275 -18.67 -0.58 7.35
C LEU A 275 -18.72 0.18 8.69
N HIS A 276 -19.42 -0.35 9.71
CA HIS A 276 -19.44 0.29 11.04
C HIS A 276 -18.15 0.00 11.80
N ALA A 277 -17.68 -1.25 11.77
CA ALA A 277 -16.41 -1.66 12.37
C ALA A 277 -15.19 -0.98 11.71
N ALA A 278 -15.33 -0.61 10.44
CA ALA A 278 -14.26 0.02 9.67
C ALA A 278 -13.82 1.37 10.23
N MET A 279 -14.76 2.17 10.72
CA MET A 279 -14.43 3.46 11.32
C MET A 279 -13.76 3.27 12.69
N GLU A 280 -14.26 2.35 13.52
CA GLU A 280 -13.67 2.08 14.85
C GLU A 280 -12.19 1.68 14.76
N ASN A 281 -11.82 0.87 13.78
CA ASN A 281 -10.42 0.47 13.55
C ASN A 281 -9.58 1.58 12.90
N PHE A 282 -10.19 2.52 12.18
CA PHE A 282 -9.48 3.66 11.57
C PHE A 282 -9.16 4.76 12.59
N LEU A 283 -10.09 5.06 13.50
CA LEU A 283 -10.00 6.20 14.43
C LEU A 283 -8.65 6.32 15.18
N PRO A 284 -8.03 5.25 15.71
CA PRO A 284 -6.74 5.32 16.39
C PRO A 284 -5.58 5.89 15.54
N HIS A 285 -5.71 5.79 14.22
CA HIS A 285 -4.70 6.20 13.24
C HIS A 285 -5.08 7.52 12.54
N SER A 286 -6.20 8.13 12.93
CA SER A 286 -6.73 9.39 12.40
C SER A 286 -6.48 10.58 13.33
N GLN A 287 -6.75 11.78 12.83
CA GLN A 287 -6.94 13.00 13.60
C GLN A 287 -8.26 13.62 13.13
N ASN A 288 -9.28 13.59 14.00
CA ASN A 288 -10.64 14.06 13.68
C ASN A 288 -11.18 13.51 12.34
N GLY A 289 -10.98 12.20 12.09
CA GLY A 289 -11.45 11.54 10.88
C GLY A 289 -10.55 11.66 9.67
N TYR A 290 -9.45 12.41 9.74
CA TYR A 290 -8.48 12.53 8.64
C TYR A 290 -7.25 11.66 8.91
N VAL A 291 -6.68 11.06 7.87
CA VAL A 291 -5.53 10.15 8.02
C VAL A 291 -4.33 10.89 8.64
N ARG A 292 -3.88 10.44 9.81
CA ARG A 292 -2.68 11.00 10.48
C ARG A 292 -1.49 10.05 10.36
N ASN A 293 -1.68 8.78 10.70
CA ASN A 293 -0.63 7.77 10.61
C ASN A 293 -0.81 6.94 9.34
N TRP A 294 -0.17 7.37 8.26
CA TRP A 294 -0.26 6.74 6.95
C TRP A 294 0.20 5.28 6.93
N THR A 295 1.27 4.95 7.65
CA THR A 295 1.78 3.58 7.72
C THR A 295 0.78 2.64 8.39
N GLN A 296 0.16 3.06 9.50
CA GLN A 296 -0.84 2.24 10.18
C GLN A 296 -2.20 2.24 9.46
N SER A 297 -2.58 3.31 8.74
CA SER A 297 -3.86 3.34 8.03
C SER A 297 -3.95 2.29 6.92
N LYS A 298 -2.81 1.94 6.29
CA LYS A 298 -2.71 0.89 5.26
C LYS A 298 -2.40 -0.51 5.81
N ASP A 299 -2.03 -0.62 7.09
CA ASP A 299 -1.61 -1.89 7.68
C ASP A 299 -2.81 -2.78 8.03
N ILE A 300 -2.97 -3.86 7.26
CA ILE A 300 -4.09 -4.78 7.40
C ILE A 300 -4.14 -5.50 8.75
N CYS A 301 -3.02 -5.55 9.47
CA CYS A 301 -2.95 -6.20 10.77
C CYS A 301 -3.84 -5.53 11.81
N TRP A 302 -4.06 -4.22 11.67
CA TRP A 302 -4.92 -3.42 12.54
C TRP A 302 -6.28 -3.11 11.90
N ARG A 303 -6.50 -3.54 10.65
CA ARG A 303 -7.68 -3.21 9.83
C ARG A 303 -8.40 -4.47 9.31
N PRO A 304 -8.91 -5.35 10.20
CA PRO A 304 -9.52 -6.62 9.81
C PRO A 304 -10.73 -6.47 8.88
N GLU A 305 -11.42 -5.34 8.89
CA GLU A 305 -12.51 -5.00 7.98
C GLU A 305 -12.10 -5.01 6.50
N MET A 306 -10.81 -4.84 6.18
CA MET A 306 -10.33 -4.78 4.81
C MET A 306 -10.63 -6.06 4.04
N GLN A 307 -10.79 -7.19 4.75
CA GLN A 307 -11.24 -8.46 4.18
C GLN A 307 -12.55 -8.36 3.39
N ALA A 308 -13.40 -7.37 3.70
CA ALA A 308 -14.68 -7.14 3.04
C ALA A 308 -14.76 -5.80 2.29
N LEU A 309 -13.70 -4.99 2.33
CA LEU A 309 -13.67 -3.62 1.75
C LEU A 309 -12.63 -3.43 0.65
N HIS A 310 -11.78 -4.43 0.41
CA HIS A 310 -10.76 -4.37 -0.63
C HIS A 310 -10.76 -5.64 -1.49
N GLY A 311 -10.80 -5.47 -2.81
CA GLY A 311 -10.93 -6.57 -3.76
C GLY A 311 -9.81 -7.61 -3.68
N THR A 312 -8.59 -7.18 -3.30
CA THR A 312 -7.45 -8.05 -2.96
C THR A 312 -7.81 -9.17 -1.98
N PHE A 313 -8.67 -8.90 -1.00
CA PHE A 313 -9.05 -9.87 0.04
C PHE A 313 -10.41 -10.50 -0.21
N ILE A 314 -11.31 -9.81 -0.92
CA ILE A 314 -12.64 -10.32 -1.27
C ILE A 314 -12.51 -11.44 -2.30
N GLU A 315 -11.89 -11.17 -3.45
CA GLU A 315 -11.61 -12.14 -4.49
C GLU A 315 -10.56 -11.55 -5.46
N PRO A 316 -9.25 -11.75 -5.22
CA PRO A 316 -8.21 -11.23 -6.12
C PRO A 316 -8.27 -11.91 -7.50
N VAL A 317 -7.62 -11.32 -8.52
CA VAL A 317 -7.61 -11.91 -9.86
C VAL A 317 -6.85 -13.22 -9.87
N SER A 318 -5.77 -13.29 -9.10
CA SER A 318 -4.96 -14.49 -8.93
C SER A 318 -4.62 -14.72 -7.46
N ILE A 319 -4.66 -15.98 -7.01
CA ILE A 319 -4.08 -16.41 -5.74
C ILE A 319 -2.93 -17.34 -6.07
N SER A 320 -1.71 -16.92 -5.72
CA SER A 320 -0.49 -17.72 -5.88
C SER A 320 0.51 -17.32 -4.80
N THR A 321 0.23 -17.77 -3.58
CA THR A 321 0.89 -17.28 -2.36
C THR A 321 1.69 -18.38 -1.67
N THR A 322 2.84 -18.06 -1.09
CA THR A 322 3.66 -19.00 -0.34
C THR A 322 4.00 -18.44 1.03
N HIS A 323 4.25 -19.35 1.98
CA HIS A 323 4.70 -19.05 3.34
C HIS A 323 6.20 -19.25 3.54
N GLU A 324 6.92 -19.59 2.48
CA GLU A 324 8.37 -19.81 2.49
C GLU A 324 9.12 -18.52 2.12
N LEU A 325 10.17 -18.19 2.86
CA LEU A 325 11.03 -17.04 2.55
C LEU A 325 12.07 -17.41 1.49
N PHE A 326 12.06 -16.71 0.36
CA PHE A 326 13.09 -16.78 -0.68
C PHE A 326 13.15 -15.44 -1.43
N PRO A 327 14.27 -15.10 -2.09
CA PRO A 327 14.39 -13.80 -2.74
C PRO A 327 13.45 -13.75 -3.94
N LEU A 328 12.48 -12.83 -3.89
CA LEU A 328 11.60 -12.50 -5.02
C LEU A 328 11.37 -11.00 -5.01
N PHE A 329 11.64 -10.37 -6.15
CA PHE A 329 11.53 -8.92 -6.29
C PHE A 329 10.15 -8.53 -6.85
N GLY A 330 9.53 -7.48 -6.32
CA GLY A 330 8.18 -7.05 -6.71
C GLY A 330 8.03 -5.54 -6.81
N GLY A 331 7.11 -5.06 -7.64
CA GLY A 331 6.84 -3.62 -7.79
C GLY A 331 6.10 -3.00 -6.59
N SER A 332 5.27 -3.79 -5.91
CA SER A 332 4.48 -3.38 -4.75
C SER A 332 4.22 -4.56 -3.84
N LYS A 333 3.83 -4.29 -2.59
CA LYS A 333 3.43 -5.35 -1.65
C LYS A 333 2.51 -4.87 -0.54
N LEU A 334 1.82 -5.77 0.16
CA LEU A 334 1.13 -5.43 1.40
C LEU A 334 2.12 -5.34 2.56
N SER A 335 1.73 -4.71 3.68
CA SER A 335 2.57 -4.62 4.89
C SER A 335 3.06 -5.97 5.43
N VAL A 336 2.32 -7.05 5.15
CA VAL A 336 2.60 -8.43 5.59
C VAL A 336 3.44 -9.24 4.61
N ASN A 337 3.70 -8.71 3.42
CA ASN A 337 4.39 -9.42 2.37
C ASN A 337 5.92 -9.30 2.48
N ASN A 338 6.65 -10.28 1.94
CA ASN A 338 8.11 -10.37 2.06
C ASN A 338 8.86 -10.29 0.72
N GLU A 339 8.21 -9.85 -0.36
CA GLU A 339 8.93 -9.41 -1.56
C GLU A 339 9.90 -8.27 -1.26
N ILE A 340 10.97 -8.25 -2.07
CA ILE A 340 11.95 -7.17 -2.10
C ILE A 340 11.46 -6.11 -3.08
N LEU A 341 11.11 -4.93 -2.57
CA LEU A 341 10.52 -3.87 -3.38
C LEU A 341 11.54 -3.25 -4.33
N ILE A 342 11.12 -3.12 -5.59
CA ILE A 342 11.82 -2.42 -6.66
C ILE A 342 10.93 -1.35 -7.27
N PRO A 343 11.50 -0.34 -7.95
CA PRO A 343 10.70 0.58 -8.75
C PRO A 343 9.76 -0.19 -9.69
N PRO A 344 8.44 0.05 -9.61
CA PRO A 344 7.49 -0.60 -10.49
C PRO A 344 7.86 -0.41 -11.95
N ALA A 345 7.79 -1.48 -12.74
CA ALA A 345 8.07 -1.42 -14.17
C ALA A 345 7.21 -0.39 -14.89
N MET A 346 5.95 -0.19 -14.46
CA MET A 346 5.04 0.80 -15.03
C MET A 346 5.60 2.24 -14.94
N TYR A 347 6.36 2.55 -13.90
CA TYR A 347 7.00 3.87 -13.76
C TYR A 347 8.22 4.04 -14.67
N TRP A 348 8.90 2.94 -15.00
CA TRP A 348 10.03 2.93 -15.93
C TRP A 348 9.61 2.88 -17.40
N ALA A 349 8.54 2.14 -17.72
CA ALA A 349 8.10 1.82 -19.08
C ALA A 349 7.59 3.04 -19.90
N LYS A 350 7.47 4.22 -19.28
CA LYS A 350 6.97 5.48 -19.89
C LYS A 350 5.63 5.33 -20.64
N ASP A 351 4.83 4.33 -20.31
CA ASP A 351 3.49 4.14 -20.87
C ASP A 351 2.62 5.36 -20.52
N LYS A 352 2.02 6.00 -21.52
CA LYS A 352 1.20 7.20 -21.35
C LYS A 352 -0.05 6.94 -20.51
N ARG A 353 -0.53 5.69 -20.43
CA ARG A 353 -1.66 5.29 -19.58
C ARG A 353 -1.36 5.48 -18.09
N TYR A 354 -0.10 5.35 -17.69
CA TYR A 354 0.36 5.39 -16.31
C TYR A 354 1.18 6.66 -15.97
N SER A 355 1.81 7.27 -16.98
CA SER A 355 2.66 8.46 -16.79
C SER A 355 2.00 9.79 -17.18
N GLY A 356 0.95 9.77 -18.00
CA GLY A 356 0.44 10.97 -18.67
C GLY A 356 1.37 11.48 -19.80
N GLY A 357 2.44 10.75 -20.11
CA GLY A 357 3.44 11.16 -21.10
C GLY A 357 4.24 12.38 -20.63
N ASN A 358 4.46 13.33 -21.53
CA ASN A 358 5.18 14.58 -21.24
C ASN A 358 4.26 15.72 -20.76
N GLN A 359 2.97 15.44 -20.53
CA GLN A 359 2.02 16.42 -20.05
C GLN A 359 2.02 16.40 -18.52
N HIS A 360 2.03 17.57 -17.89
CA HIS A 360 2.07 17.72 -16.43
C HIS A 360 1.01 18.72 -15.92
N GLY A 361 0.01 19.04 -16.76
CA GLY A 361 -1.03 20.04 -16.49
C GLY A 361 -0.54 21.49 -16.59
N GLY A 362 -1.50 22.41 -16.71
CA GLY A 362 -1.26 23.86 -16.76
C GLY A 362 -1.18 24.54 -15.38
N PRO A 363 -1.12 25.88 -15.33
CA PRO A 363 -1.17 26.65 -14.09
C PRO A 363 -2.39 26.30 -13.22
N TRP A 364 -2.21 26.29 -11.90
CA TRP A 364 -3.24 25.91 -10.92
C TRP A 364 -4.54 26.69 -11.12
N GLU A 365 -4.44 27.98 -11.34
CA GLU A 365 -5.54 28.94 -11.49
C GLU A 365 -6.37 28.71 -12.76
N SER A 366 -5.84 27.97 -13.74
CA SER A 366 -6.56 27.64 -14.98
C SER A 366 -7.30 26.30 -14.92
N LYS A 367 -7.11 25.54 -13.84
CA LYS A 367 -7.73 24.23 -13.66
C LYS A 367 -9.16 24.36 -13.16
N LYS A 368 -9.98 23.35 -13.43
CA LYS A 368 -11.31 23.22 -12.85
C LYS A 368 -11.22 22.88 -11.37
N ASP A 369 -12.06 23.52 -10.56
CA ASP A 369 -12.23 23.28 -9.12
C ASP A 369 -13.03 22.01 -8.85
N ALA A 370 -12.63 20.91 -9.49
CA ALA A 370 -13.37 19.66 -9.46
C ALA A 370 -12.41 18.46 -9.36
N LEU A 371 -12.96 17.38 -8.84
CA LEU A 371 -12.34 16.07 -8.75
C LEU A 371 -12.64 15.28 -10.03
N ILE A 372 -11.61 14.67 -10.63
CA ILE A 372 -11.75 13.85 -11.84
C ILE A 372 -11.26 12.43 -11.59
N TRP A 373 -12.07 11.45 -11.99
CA TRP A 373 -11.63 10.05 -12.03
C TRP A 373 -12.16 9.33 -13.27
N ARG A 374 -11.26 8.65 -13.99
CA ARG A 374 -11.60 7.70 -15.05
C ARG A 374 -10.79 6.43 -14.85
N GLY A 375 -11.47 5.30 -14.87
CA GLY A 375 -10.83 4.01 -14.72
C GLY A 375 -11.78 2.86 -15.02
N ILE A 376 -11.21 1.67 -14.98
CA ILE A 376 -11.95 0.42 -15.09
C ILE A 376 -12.24 -0.13 -13.68
N ALA A 377 -13.27 -0.96 -13.54
CA ALA A 377 -13.64 -1.60 -12.28
C ALA A 377 -12.73 -2.80 -11.90
N SER A 378 -11.41 -2.65 -12.10
CA SER A 378 -10.39 -3.57 -11.61
C SER A 378 -10.33 -3.57 -10.08
N GLY A 379 -9.57 -4.50 -9.50
CA GLY A 379 -9.54 -4.69 -8.05
C GLY A 379 -9.54 -6.14 -7.61
N GLY A 380 -9.80 -7.06 -8.54
CA GLY A 380 -10.12 -8.45 -8.28
C GLY A 380 -11.26 -8.92 -9.18
N ARG A 381 -11.79 -10.11 -8.90
CA ARG A 381 -12.93 -10.70 -9.59
C ARG A 381 -14.24 -10.27 -8.93
N ASN A 382 -14.74 -9.09 -9.31
CA ASN A 382 -16.07 -8.67 -8.87
C ASN A 382 -17.14 -9.55 -9.54
N ARG A 383 -18.18 -9.89 -8.78
CA ARG A 383 -19.30 -10.78 -9.11
C ARG A 383 -20.59 -10.21 -8.56
N VAL A 384 -21.71 -10.75 -9.01
CA VAL A 384 -23.07 -10.39 -8.56
C VAL A 384 -23.23 -10.32 -7.03
N ASN A 385 -22.52 -11.18 -6.29
CA ASN A 385 -22.66 -11.32 -4.84
C ASN A 385 -21.54 -10.65 -4.02
N ASN A 386 -20.51 -10.07 -4.64
CA ASN A 386 -19.35 -9.53 -3.90
C ASN A 386 -18.94 -8.10 -4.31
N TRP A 387 -19.43 -7.56 -5.44
CA TRP A 387 -18.96 -6.29 -6.01
C TRP A 387 -19.13 -5.10 -5.06
N THR A 388 -20.09 -5.18 -4.14
CA THR A 388 -20.39 -4.12 -3.16
C THR A 388 -19.22 -3.86 -2.20
N GLY A 389 -18.32 -4.81 -1.97
CA GLY A 389 -17.13 -4.58 -1.17
C GLY A 389 -15.98 -3.91 -1.92
N PHE A 390 -15.98 -3.91 -3.26
CA PHE A 390 -14.83 -3.50 -4.06
C PHE A 390 -14.58 -1.99 -3.99
N GLN A 391 -13.35 -1.60 -3.68
CA GLN A 391 -12.94 -0.24 -3.39
C GLN A 391 -13.32 0.78 -4.49
N ARG A 392 -13.18 0.43 -5.78
CA ARG A 392 -13.55 1.35 -6.88
C ARG A 392 -15.06 1.52 -7.05
N HIS A 393 -15.84 0.45 -6.80
CA HIS A 393 -17.30 0.54 -6.82
C HIS A 393 -17.80 1.40 -5.67
N ARG A 394 -17.22 1.23 -4.47
CA ARG A 394 -17.57 2.04 -3.29
C ARG A 394 -17.24 3.52 -3.53
N LEU A 395 -16.02 3.82 -3.99
CA LEU A 395 -15.61 5.19 -4.31
C LEU A 395 -16.58 5.87 -5.29
N LEU A 396 -16.91 5.22 -6.41
CA LEU A 396 -17.79 5.85 -7.40
C LEU A 396 -19.23 6.04 -6.92
N SER A 397 -19.76 5.13 -6.09
CA SER A 397 -21.06 5.36 -5.45
C SER A 397 -21.01 6.56 -4.50
N MET A 398 -19.90 6.77 -3.79
CA MET A 398 -19.67 7.91 -2.89
C MET A 398 -19.37 9.22 -3.64
N LEU A 399 -19.07 9.14 -4.93
CA LEU A 399 -18.81 10.29 -5.80
C LEU A 399 -19.99 10.59 -6.73
N ASN A 400 -21.19 10.09 -6.39
CA ASN A 400 -22.40 10.23 -7.17
C ASN A 400 -23.55 10.81 -6.33
N GLY A 401 -24.01 12.03 -6.65
CA GLY A 401 -25.07 12.70 -5.89
C GLY A 401 -26.38 11.92 -5.80
N THR A 402 -26.78 11.22 -6.87
CA THR A 402 -27.98 10.37 -6.83
C THR A 402 -27.86 9.24 -5.81
N SER A 403 -26.70 8.61 -5.70
CA SER A 403 -26.42 7.55 -4.72
C SER A 403 -26.36 8.10 -3.29
N ILE A 404 -25.80 9.30 -3.10
CA ILE A 404 -25.79 10.02 -1.81
C ILE A 404 -27.22 10.35 -1.37
N ALA A 405 -28.03 10.95 -2.26
CA ALA A 405 -29.42 11.31 -1.97
C ALA A 405 -30.29 10.06 -1.66
N ALA A 406 -29.95 8.90 -2.22
CA ALA A 406 -30.58 7.64 -1.88
C ALA A 406 -30.15 7.14 -0.49
N ALA A 407 -28.88 7.30 -0.12
CA ALA A 407 -28.38 6.96 1.22
C ALA A 407 -29.00 7.83 2.31
N GLU A 408 -29.13 9.15 2.09
CA GLU A 408 -29.78 10.08 3.03
C GLU A 408 -31.23 9.67 3.35
N ARG A 409 -31.95 9.15 2.34
CA ARG A 409 -33.32 8.64 2.50
C ARG A 409 -33.41 7.25 3.14
N ASN A 410 -32.29 6.57 3.32
CA ASN A 410 -32.24 5.17 3.77
C ASN A 410 -31.27 5.00 4.94
N ASN A 411 -31.46 5.78 6.01
CA ASN A 411 -30.69 5.66 7.26
C ASN A 411 -29.16 5.66 7.01
N SER A 412 -28.71 6.59 6.17
CA SER A 412 -27.32 6.78 5.77
C SER A 412 -26.68 5.61 5.01
N ARG A 413 -27.48 4.69 4.44
CA ARG A 413 -27.01 3.47 3.76
C ARG A 413 -27.38 3.46 2.28
N PHE A 414 -26.38 3.28 1.42
CA PHE A 414 -26.57 2.82 0.05
C PHE A 414 -26.13 1.36 -0.10
N VAL A 415 -26.29 0.79 -1.30
CA VAL A 415 -26.01 -0.64 -1.59
C VAL A 415 -24.60 -1.08 -1.17
N ASN A 416 -23.61 -0.19 -1.27
CA ASN A 416 -22.19 -0.51 -1.09
C ASN A 416 -21.40 0.50 -0.24
N PHE A 417 -22.06 1.48 0.38
CA PHE A 417 -21.40 2.43 1.29
C PHE A 417 -22.35 2.96 2.36
N ILE A 418 -21.78 3.60 3.38
CA ILE A 418 -22.49 4.42 4.37
C ILE A 418 -22.01 5.86 4.30
N LEU A 419 -22.91 6.81 4.54
CA LEU A 419 -22.52 8.19 4.73
C LEU A 419 -21.80 8.36 6.08
N PRO A 420 -20.78 9.22 6.17
CA PRO A 420 -20.14 9.51 7.44
C PRO A 420 -21.08 10.30 8.36
N SER A 421 -20.70 10.44 9.63
CA SER A 421 -21.34 11.42 10.51
C SER A 421 -21.01 12.84 10.03
N TYR A 422 -22.06 13.60 9.70
CA TYR A 422 -21.92 14.99 9.27
C TYR A 422 -21.35 15.88 10.37
N ASP A 423 -21.77 15.68 11.62
CA ASP A 423 -21.23 16.38 12.79
C ASP A 423 -19.75 16.10 13.00
N TYR A 424 -19.33 14.84 12.84
CA TYR A 424 -17.94 14.44 13.09
C TYR A 424 -16.95 15.11 12.13
N TYR A 425 -17.32 15.24 10.86
CA TYR A 425 -16.52 15.95 9.84
C TYR A 425 -16.89 17.43 9.70
N ASN A 426 -17.88 17.92 10.44
CA ASN A 426 -18.45 19.26 10.34
C ASN A 426 -18.84 19.66 8.90
N LEU A 427 -19.57 18.79 8.20
CA LEU A 427 -19.93 18.98 6.79
C LEU A 427 -21.05 20.03 6.63
N ALA A 428 -20.67 21.20 6.15
CA ALA A 428 -21.57 22.33 6.00
C ALA A 428 -22.60 22.09 4.89
N SER A 429 -22.21 21.43 3.79
CA SER A 429 -23.16 21.09 2.71
C SER A 429 -24.22 20.11 3.20
N ALA A 430 -23.81 19.13 4.01
CA ALA A 430 -24.70 18.12 4.54
C ALA A 430 -25.68 18.70 5.58
N HIS A 431 -25.20 19.56 6.49
CA HIS A 431 -26.08 20.27 7.43
C HIS A 431 -27.08 21.20 6.73
N ALA A 432 -26.75 21.71 5.55
CA ALA A 432 -27.65 22.48 4.72
C ALA A 432 -28.60 21.62 3.85
N GLY A 433 -28.45 20.29 3.85
CA GLY A 433 -29.24 19.39 3.02
C GLY A 433 -28.88 19.44 1.53
N HIS A 434 -27.63 19.78 1.20
CA HIS A 434 -27.13 20.02 -0.15
C HIS A 434 -25.85 19.24 -0.50
N LEU A 435 -25.52 18.19 0.26
CA LEU A 435 -24.36 17.35 -0.02
C LEU A 435 -24.45 16.66 -1.41
N PRO A 436 -25.59 16.09 -1.85
CA PRO A 436 -25.72 15.51 -3.18
C PRO A 436 -25.38 16.51 -4.30
N GLU A 437 -25.93 17.72 -4.22
CA GLU A 437 -25.74 18.78 -5.21
C GLU A 437 -24.29 19.30 -5.20
N PHE A 438 -23.70 19.47 -4.01
CA PHE A 438 -22.30 19.85 -3.87
C PHE A 438 -21.37 18.85 -4.57
N VAL A 439 -21.61 17.54 -4.39
CA VAL A 439 -20.83 16.49 -5.05
C VAL A 439 -21.04 16.52 -6.57
N GLU A 440 -22.28 16.65 -7.05
CA GLU A 440 -22.56 16.73 -8.50
C GLU A 440 -21.91 17.94 -9.18
N GLU A 441 -21.80 19.07 -8.49
CA GLU A 441 -21.15 20.28 -9.02
C GLU A 441 -19.63 20.15 -9.12
N HIS A 442 -19.01 19.40 -8.18
CA HIS A 442 -17.56 19.37 -8.01
C HIS A 442 -16.89 18.03 -8.39
N VAL A 443 -17.63 17.08 -8.95
CA VAL A 443 -17.11 15.76 -9.29
C VAL A 443 -17.44 15.36 -10.72
N ASP A 444 -16.41 14.93 -11.44
CA ASP A 444 -16.49 14.30 -12.74
C ASP A 444 -15.83 12.92 -12.67
N ALA A 445 -16.57 11.91 -12.23
CA ALA A 445 -16.05 10.57 -12.00
C ALA A 445 -16.92 9.48 -12.65
N GLY A 446 -16.28 8.43 -13.19
CA GLY A 446 -17.04 7.32 -13.74
C GLY A 446 -16.18 6.17 -14.28
N PHE A 447 -16.82 5.01 -14.41
CA PHE A 447 -16.22 3.83 -15.05
C PHE A 447 -16.22 3.97 -16.56
N ILE A 448 -15.12 3.55 -17.19
CA ILE A 448 -15.05 3.38 -18.65
C ILE A 448 -15.29 1.92 -19.07
N HIS A 449 -15.24 1.00 -18.10
CA HIS A 449 -15.44 -0.44 -18.26
C HIS A 449 -15.78 -1.06 -16.90
N LEU A 450 -16.82 -1.89 -16.81
CA LEU A 450 -17.31 -2.49 -15.55
C LEU A 450 -16.66 -3.83 -15.16
N VAL A 451 -15.95 -4.48 -16.08
CA VAL A 451 -14.98 -5.58 -15.81
C VAL A 451 -15.57 -6.67 -14.91
N CYS A 452 -16.67 -7.30 -15.32
CA CYS A 452 -17.38 -8.28 -14.50
C CYS A 452 -16.85 -9.71 -14.64
N PHE A 453 -17.09 -10.53 -13.61
CA PHE A 453 -16.72 -11.96 -13.61
C PHE A 453 -17.92 -12.90 -13.35
N PRO A 454 -17.99 -14.04 -14.07
CA PRO A 454 -17.16 -14.41 -15.22
C PRO A 454 -17.31 -13.43 -16.38
N CYS A 455 -16.26 -13.28 -17.18
CA CYS A 455 -16.23 -12.37 -18.31
C CYS A 455 -16.41 -13.20 -19.59
N ASP A 456 -17.55 -13.02 -20.26
CA ASP A 456 -17.84 -13.72 -21.51
C ASP A 456 -17.12 -13.06 -22.72
N ASP A 457 -16.96 -11.73 -22.69
CA ASP A 457 -16.21 -10.94 -23.67
C ASP A 457 -15.40 -9.84 -22.96
N LEU A 458 -14.07 -9.89 -23.09
CA LEU A 458 -13.14 -8.92 -22.48
C LEU A 458 -13.23 -7.51 -23.12
N PHE A 459 -13.91 -7.38 -24.25
CA PHE A 459 -14.11 -6.10 -24.92
C PHE A 459 -15.46 -5.46 -24.63
N ASP A 460 -16.38 -6.20 -24.00
CA ASP A 460 -17.67 -5.67 -23.57
C ASP A 460 -17.51 -4.85 -22.28
N PRO A 461 -17.69 -3.51 -22.33
CA PRO A 461 -17.53 -2.67 -21.15
C PRO A 461 -18.70 -2.77 -20.16
N HIS A 462 -19.78 -3.47 -20.54
CA HIS A 462 -21.03 -3.56 -19.78
C HIS A 462 -21.01 -4.70 -18.75
N CYS A 463 -21.97 -4.67 -17.81
CA CYS A 463 -22.14 -5.69 -16.78
C CYS A 463 -23.56 -5.66 -16.21
N ALA A 464 -24.31 -6.74 -16.46
CA ALA A 464 -25.72 -6.82 -16.09
C ALA A 464 -26.03 -6.57 -14.60
N TYR A 465 -25.11 -6.87 -13.68
CA TYR A 465 -25.35 -6.71 -12.25
C TYR A 465 -24.81 -5.41 -11.64
N THR A 466 -23.96 -4.65 -12.34
CA THR A 466 -23.47 -3.32 -11.88
C THR A 466 -24.02 -2.16 -12.71
N GLU A 467 -24.40 -2.35 -13.97
CA GLU A 467 -25.02 -1.32 -14.82
C GLU A 467 -26.25 -0.62 -14.23
N PRO A 468 -27.12 -1.29 -13.43
CA PRO A 468 -28.22 -0.58 -12.76
C PRO A 468 -27.76 0.51 -11.79
N TYR A 469 -26.50 0.47 -11.35
CA TYR A 469 -25.92 1.40 -10.37
C TYR A 469 -24.88 2.35 -10.99
N PHE A 470 -24.21 1.95 -12.08
CA PHE A 470 -23.12 2.73 -12.68
C PHE A 470 -23.35 2.94 -14.17
N SER A 471 -23.34 4.21 -14.59
CA SER A 471 -23.30 4.58 -16.00
C SER A 471 -21.86 4.65 -16.50
N LEU A 472 -21.61 4.09 -17.69
CA LEU A 472 -20.32 4.23 -18.36
C LEU A 472 -20.11 5.66 -18.85
N VAL A 473 -18.88 6.15 -18.70
CA VAL A 473 -18.44 7.46 -19.20
C VAL A 473 -17.33 7.31 -20.24
N SER A 474 -17.13 8.32 -21.06
CA SER A 474 -16.04 8.30 -22.05
C SER A 474 -14.67 8.26 -21.39
N ALA A 475 -13.75 7.50 -22.00
CA ALA A 475 -12.36 7.48 -21.61
C ALA A 475 -11.71 8.86 -21.77
N MET A 476 -10.89 9.24 -20.79
CA MET A 476 -10.15 10.50 -20.79
C MET A 476 -8.65 10.20 -20.62
N PRO A 477 -7.78 10.62 -21.56
CA PRO A 477 -6.34 10.50 -21.39
C PRO A 477 -5.88 11.16 -20.09
N MET A 478 -4.95 10.53 -19.38
CA MET A 478 -4.45 11.03 -18.08
C MET A 478 -3.94 12.48 -18.17
N GLY A 479 -3.28 12.84 -19.28
CA GLY A 479 -2.83 14.21 -19.54
C GLY A 479 -3.94 15.28 -19.57
N LYS A 480 -5.18 14.89 -19.94
CA LYS A 480 -6.38 15.75 -19.91
C LYS A 480 -7.04 15.81 -18.54
N GLN A 481 -6.90 14.76 -17.74
CA GLN A 481 -7.35 14.78 -16.34
C GLN A 481 -6.56 15.84 -15.53
N TYR A 482 -5.34 16.19 -15.95
CA TYR A 482 -4.58 17.28 -15.34
C TYR A 482 -5.18 18.69 -15.54
N ASP A 483 -6.28 18.84 -16.28
CA ASP A 483 -7.02 20.11 -16.36
C ASP A 483 -7.93 20.33 -15.12
N TYR A 484 -7.95 19.39 -14.18
CA TYR A 484 -8.71 19.43 -12.93
C TYR A 484 -7.76 19.54 -11.73
N LYS A 485 -8.22 20.14 -10.63
CA LYS A 485 -7.40 20.34 -9.43
C LYS A 485 -7.18 19.06 -8.63
N TYR A 486 -8.16 18.16 -8.52
CA TYR A 486 -8.09 17.03 -7.58
C TYR A 486 -8.12 15.68 -8.29
N LEU A 487 -7.16 14.79 -7.98
CA LEU A 487 -6.95 13.50 -8.64
C LEU A 487 -6.98 12.34 -7.63
N PRO A 488 -8.12 11.63 -7.47
CA PRO A 488 -8.16 10.46 -6.62
C PRO A 488 -7.35 9.30 -7.20
N ASP A 489 -6.49 8.74 -6.38
CA ASP A 489 -5.68 7.56 -6.67
C ASP A 489 -6.13 6.41 -5.76
N VAL A 490 -6.68 5.36 -6.36
CA VAL A 490 -7.15 4.17 -5.65
C VAL A 490 -6.68 2.90 -6.33
N ASP A 491 -6.40 1.90 -5.51
CA ASP A 491 -5.84 0.62 -5.93
C ASP A 491 -6.69 -0.09 -7.01
N GLY A 492 -5.98 -0.79 -7.89
CA GLY A 492 -6.53 -1.76 -8.84
C GLY A 492 -6.36 -3.17 -8.29
N ASN A 493 -5.95 -4.10 -9.15
CA ASN A 493 -5.58 -5.47 -8.72
C ASN A 493 -4.43 -5.44 -7.70
N SER A 494 -3.55 -4.44 -7.81
CA SER A 494 -2.61 -4.03 -6.79
C SER A 494 -2.54 -2.50 -6.71
N PHE A 495 -1.36 -1.92 -6.44
CA PHE A 495 -1.15 -0.47 -6.44
C PHE A 495 -1.59 0.21 -7.75
N SER A 496 -1.89 1.50 -7.69
CA SER A 496 -2.20 2.30 -8.88
C SER A 496 -0.94 2.78 -9.59
N GLY A 497 -0.64 2.23 -10.76
CA GLY A 497 0.45 2.68 -11.64
C GLY A 497 0.35 4.15 -12.11
N ARG A 498 -0.76 4.85 -11.83
CA ARG A 498 -0.95 6.27 -12.17
C ARG A 498 -0.33 7.22 -11.14
N TYR A 499 -0.06 6.75 -9.92
CA TYR A 499 0.24 7.63 -8.80
C TYR A 499 1.46 8.53 -9.03
N ARG A 500 2.56 7.96 -9.53
CA ARG A 500 3.75 8.76 -9.87
C ARG A 500 3.47 9.84 -10.92
N GLY A 501 2.64 9.56 -11.93
CA GLY A 501 2.26 10.56 -12.92
C GLY A 501 1.41 11.68 -12.32
N PHE A 502 0.54 11.36 -11.35
CA PHE A 502 -0.23 12.36 -10.60
C PHE A 502 0.67 13.27 -9.75
N LEU A 503 1.64 12.70 -9.03
CA LEU A 503 2.62 13.48 -8.27
C LEU A 503 3.42 14.43 -9.17
N LEU A 504 3.80 13.99 -10.38
CA LEU A 504 4.52 14.83 -11.35
C LEU A 504 3.62 15.86 -12.07
N SER A 505 2.31 15.85 -11.82
CA SER A 505 1.39 16.83 -12.40
C SER A 505 1.29 18.08 -11.53
N THR A 506 0.63 19.10 -12.05
CA THR A 506 0.29 20.33 -11.32
C THR A 506 -1.03 20.22 -10.54
N SER A 507 -1.64 19.04 -10.50
CA SER A 507 -2.88 18.76 -9.76
C SER A 507 -2.56 18.08 -8.42
N LEU A 508 -3.52 18.06 -7.50
CA LEU A 508 -3.39 17.48 -6.17
C LEU A 508 -3.82 16.01 -6.15
N PRO A 509 -2.89 15.06 -5.92
CA PRO A 509 -3.26 13.66 -5.73
C PRO A 509 -3.92 13.45 -4.36
N ILE A 510 -5.04 12.72 -4.36
CA ILE A 510 -5.73 12.26 -3.15
C ILE A 510 -5.63 10.73 -3.14
N LYS A 511 -4.77 10.15 -2.31
CA LYS A 511 -4.39 8.73 -2.39
C LYS A 511 -5.00 7.90 -1.26
N ALA A 512 -5.63 6.79 -1.63
CA ALA A 512 -5.99 5.70 -0.73
C ALA A 512 -5.43 4.38 -1.25
N THR A 513 -4.66 3.68 -0.42
CA THR A 513 -4.01 2.43 -0.80
C THR A 513 -3.79 1.51 0.41
N ILE A 514 -3.68 0.20 0.15
CA ILE A 514 -3.15 -0.79 1.10
C ILE A 514 -1.74 -1.30 0.73
N TYR A 515 -1.15 -0.76 -0.34
CA TYR A 515 0.13 -1.22 -0.87
C TYR A 515 1.29 -0.30 -0.49
N ASP A 516 2.44 -0.93 -0.28
CA ASP A 516 3.75 -0.33 -0.11
C ASP A 516 4.46 -0.30 -1.46
N GLU A 517 5.12 0.83 -1.74
CA GLU A 517 5.97 1.03 -2.91
C GLU A 517 7.36 1.53 -2.49
N TRP A 518 8.37 1.31 -3.34
CA TRP A 518 9.78 1.67 -3.08
C TRP A 518 10.02 3.13 -2.63
N HIS A 519 9.11 4.04 -2.96
CA HIS A 519 9.24 5.46 -2.72
C HIS A 519 8.52 5.97 -1.47
N ASP A 520 7.86 5.10 -0.71
CA ASP A 520 7.05 5.52 0.44
C ASP A 520 7.89 6.22 1.52
N SER A 521 9.15 5.81 1.70
CA SER A 521 10.13 6.49 2.58
C SER A 521 10.52 7.90 2.13
N ARG A 522 10.12 8.30 0.91
CA ARG A 522 10.45 9.60 0.32
C ARG A 522 9.27 10.57 0.38
N LEU A 523 8.04 10.08 0.53
CA LEU A 523 6.82 10.89 0.42
C LEU A 523 6.17 11.10 1.78
N ILE A 524 5.86 12.36 2.11
CA ILE A 524 5.22 12.74 3.37
C ILE A 524 3.77 13.12 3.06
N PRO A 525 2.79 12.39 3.63
CA PRO A 525 1.38 12.73 3.51
C PRO A 525 1.11 14.14 4.04
N TRP A 526 0.15 14.86 3.44
CA TRP A 526 -0.18 16.27 3.68
C TRP A 526 0.89 17.29 3.28
N ALA A 527 2.14 16.89 3.02
CA ALA A 527 3.15 17.76 2.40
C ALA A 527 3.20 17.61 0.87
N HIS A 528 3.09 16.37 0.38
CA HIS A 528 3.27 16.04 -1.05
C HIS A 528 1.99 15.52 -1.73
N PHE A 529 1.04 15.00 -0.96
CA PHE A 529 -0.25 14.48 -1.43
C PHE A 529 -1.23 14.48 -0.27
N VAL A 530 -2.53 14.32 -0.56
CA VAL A 530 -3.55 14.16 0.49
C VAL A 530 -3.82 12.67 0.70
N PRO A 531 -3.53 12.10 1.89
CA PRO A 531 -3.95 10.74 2.21
C PRO A 531 -5.46 10.69 2.46
N MET A 532 -6.10 9.65 1.94
CA MET A 532 -7.50 9.32 2.14
C MET A 532 -7.60 7.88 2.68
N ASP A 533 -8.49 7.63 3.63
CA ASP A 533 -8.68 6.28 4.17
C ASP A 533 -9.35 5.36 3.14
N SER A 534 -9.04 4.06 3.17
CA SER A 534 -9.63 3.08 2.25
C SER A 534 -11.13 2.85 2.47
N THR A 535 -11.74 3.37 3.55
CA THR A 535 -13.20 3.46 3.68
C THR A 535 -13.81 4.58 2.82
N PHE A 536 -13.01 5.60 2.48
CA PHE A 536 -13.37 6.83 1.78
C PHE A 536 -14.31 7.76 2.54
N LEU A 537 -14.55 7.52 3.83
CA LEU A 537 -15.51 8.31 4.61
C LEU A 537 -15.07 9.77 4.82
N ASP A 538 -13.77 10.03 4.71
CA ASP A 538 -13.13 11.33 4.81
C ASP A 538 -13.18 12.16 3.51
N ILE A 539 -13.64 11.59 2.38
CA ILE A 539 -13.61 12.28 1.08
C ILE A 539 -14.44 13.58 1.06
N TYR A 540 -15.62 13.59 1.69
CA TYR A 540 -16.48 14.78 1.70
C TYR A 540 -15.85 15.91 2.53
N GLY A 541 -15.23 15.56 3.67
CA GLY A 541 -14.52 16.53 4.50
C GLY A 541 -13.27 17.08 3.80
N ILE A 542 -12.54 16.22 3.08
CA ILE A 542 -11.41 16.64 2.23
C ILE A 542 -11.88 17.61 1.14
N MET A 543 -12.98 17.29 0.44
CA MET A 543 -13.54 18.13 -0.62
C MET A 543 -14.00 19.48 -0.07
N GLU A 544 -14.82 19.50 0.98
CA GLU A 544 -15.31 20.74 1.59
C GLU A 544 -14.18 21.60 2.17
N TYR A 545 -13.14 21.00 2.77
CA TYR A 545 -12.00 21.76 3.26
C TYR A 545 -11.29 22.51 2.13
N PHE A 546 -11.00 21.85 1.00
CA PHE A 546 -10.24 22.48 -0.08
C PHE A 546 -11.07 23.38 -1.00
N ILE A 547 -12.29 22.96 -1.34
CA ILE A 547 -13.17 23.65 -2.29
C ILE A 547 -13.99 24.72 -1.58
N GLY A 548 -14.48 24.42 -0.37
CA GLY A 548 -15.39 25.26 0.39
C GLY A 548 -16.86 25.00 0.05
N TYR A 549 -17.74 25.31 1.00
CA TYR A 549 -19.19 25.33 0.81
C TYR A 549 -19.78 26.57 1.47
N SER A 550 -20.50 27.40 0.72
CA SER A 550 -21.09 28.68 1.19
C SER A 550 -20.07 29.67 1.82
N GLY A 551 -18.79 29.49 1.53
CA GLY A 551 -17.65 30.27 2.04
C GLY A 551 -16.35 29.87 1.32
N PRO A 552 -15.23 30.57 1.56
CA PRO A 552 -13.97 30.24 0.91
C PRO A 552 -13.45 28.89 1.39
N GLY A 553 -13.04 28.03 0.45
CA GLY A 553 -12.22 26.86 0.74
C GLY A 553 -10.75 27.20 0.94
N HIS A 554 -9.94 26.17 1.19
CA HIS A 554 -8.49 26.28 1.37
C HIS A 554 -7.72 26.01 0.06
N ASP A 555 -8.11 26.68 -1.03
CA ASP A 555 -7.50 26.49 -2.36
C ASP A 555 -5.98 26.70 -2.35
N HIS A 556 -5.50 27.69 -1.59
CA HIS A 556 -4.07 27.93 -1.42
C HIS A 556 -3.35 26.73 -0.76
N ALA A 557 -3.98 26.06 0.21
CA ALA A 557 -3.43 24.86 0.83
C ALA A 557 -3.37 23.71 -0.19
N ALA A 558 -4.44 23.49 -0.95
CA ALA A 558 -4.46 22.49 -2.02
C ALA A 558 -3.34 22.73 -3.05
N ARG A 559 -3.21 23.97 -3.53
CA ARG A 559 -2.13 24.38 -4.45
C ARG A 559 -0.76 24.11 -3.87
N LYS A 560 -0.54 24.48 -2.59
CA LYS A 560 0.74 24.29 -1.92
C LYS A 560 1.12 22.81 -1.92
N ILE A 561 0.22 21.92 -1.51
CA ILE A 561 0.49 20.47 -1.48
C ILE A 561 0.77 19.95 -2.89
N ALA A 562 -0.03 20.33 -3.89
CA ALA A 562 0.17 19.91 -5.28
C ALA A 562 1.54 20.35 -5.83
N MET A 563 1.91 21.62 -5.63
CA MET A 563 3.18 22.15 -6.12
C MET A 563 4.38 21.59 -5.36
N ASN A 564 4.25 21.39 -4.04
CA ASN A 564 5.27 20.73 -3.23
C ASN A 564 5.46 19.27 -3.68
N GLY A 565 4.37 18.52 -3.85
CA GLY A 565 4.37 17.15 -4.35
C GLY A 565 5.07 17.03 -5.70
N LYS A 566 4.72 17.92 -6.64
CA LYS A 566 5.38 18.00 -7.95
C LYS A 566 6.87 18.27 -7.84
N LYS A 567 7.24 19.38 -7.20
CA LYS A 567 8.64 19.78 -7.05
C LYS A 567 9.47 18.69 -6.37
N TRP A 568 8.87 18.03 -5.38
CA TRP A 568 9.54 16.96 -4.66
C TRP A 568 9.68 15.69 -5.49
N ALA A 569 8.62 15.25 -6.18
CA ALA A 569 8.68 14.12 -7.10
C ALA A 569 9.69 14.33 -8.24
N GLU A 570 9.81 15.56 -8.75
CA GLU A 570 10.83 15.96 -9.72
C GLU A 570 12.26 15.93 -9.15
N LYS A 571 12.43 15.83 -7.82
CA LYS A 571 13.73 15.74 -7.16
C LYS A 571 14.09 14.34 -6.67
N VAL A 572 13.10 13.55 -6.22
CA VAL A 572 13.36 12.27 -5.53
C VAL A 572 12.71 11.06 -6.17
N LEU A 573 11.90 11.21 -7.24
CA LEU A 573 11.24 10.10 -7.93
C LEU A 573 11.61 10.04 -9.42
N ARG A 574 12.75 10.61 -9.83
CA ARG A 574 13.19 10.62 -11.22
C ARG A 574 13.64 9.24 -11.68
N PRO A 575 13.76 8.97 -13.00
CA PRO A 575 14.40 7.76 -13.50
C PRO A 575 15.79 7.51 -12.86
N GLU A 576 16.56 8.57 -12.63
CA GLU A 576 17.86 8.52 -11.97
C GLU A 576 17.75 8.05 -10.52
N ASP A 577 16.70 8.47 -9.81
CA ASP A 577 16.47 8.04 -8.42
C ASP A 577 16.05 6.56 -8.34
N MET A 578 15.34 6.04 -9.36
CA MET A 578 15.06 4.61 -9.50
C MET A 578 16.34 3.81 -9.73
N GLN A 579 17.25 4.32 -10.58
CA GLN A 579 18.57 3.73 -10.81
C GLN A 579 19.39 3.70 -9.51
N ILE A 580 19.42 4.80 -8.76
CA ILE A 580 20.17 4.90 -7.50
C ILE A 580 19.62 3.94 -6.44
N TYR A 581 18.30 3.81 -6.34
CA TYR A 581 17.66 2.84 -5.44
C TYR A 581 17.99 1.40 -5.87
N MET A 582 17.80 1.07 -7.15
CA MET A 582 18.09 -0.26 -7.68
C MET A 582 19.58 -0.61 -7.53
N TYR A 583 20.48 0.34 -7.76
CA TYR A 583 21.92 0.15 -7.58
C TYR A 583 22.25 -0.17 -6.12
N ARG A 584 21.76 0.62 -5.16
CA ARG A 584 21.97 0.34 -3.74
C ARG A 584 21.41 -1.02 -3.33
N LEU A 585 20.18 -1.31 -3.76
CA LEU A 585 19.50 -2.57 -3.45
C LEU A 585 20.31 -3.77 -3.94
N LEU A 586 20.80 -3.72 -5.18
CA LEU A 586 21.53 -4.83 -5.78
C LEU A 586 22.95 -5.00 -5.20
N LEU A 587 23.60 -3.95 -4.71
CA LEU A 587 24.82 -4.08 -3.91
C LEU A 587 24.57 -4.82 -2.59
N GLU A 588 23.51 -4.44 -1.87
CA GLU A 588 23.15 -5.07 -0.59
C GLU A 588 22.67 -6.51 -0.79
N TYR A 589 21.90 -6.77 -1.84
CA TYR A 589 21.46 -8.11 -2.19
C TYR A 589 22.62 -9.02 -2.63
N ALA A 590 23.55 -8.52 -3.45
CA ALA A 590 24.75 -9.28 -3.79
C ALA A 590 25.61 -9.59 -2.55
N ARG A 591 25.63 -8.68 -1.56
CA ARG A 591 26.28 -8.94 -0.27
C ARG A 591 25.60 -10.09 0.45
N LEU A 592 24.27 -10.13 0.52
CA LEU A 592 23.52 -11.24 1.12
C LEU A 592 23.88 -12.60 0.50
N CYS A 593 24.14 -12.60 -0.81
CA CYS A 593 24.50 -13.78 -1.58
C CYS A 593 25.97 -14.21 -1.45
N ASP A 594 26.89 -13.43 -0.86
CA ASP A 594 28.30 -13.82 -0.72
C ASP A 594 28.51 -14.64 0.58
N ASP A 595 29.26 -15.74 0.50
CA ASP A 595 29.60 -16.58 1.66
C ASP A 595 30.37 -15.78 2.75
N ARG A 596 31.00 -14.66 2.36
CA ARG A 596 31.80 -13.77 3.21
C ARG A 596 31.04 -12.50 3.62
N ARG A 597 29.71 -12.47 3.53
CA ARG A 597 28.86 -11.28 3.75
C ARG A 597 29.12 -10.50 5.04
N GLU A 598 29.61 -11.18 6.08
CA GLU A 598 29.95 -10.60 7.38
C GLU A 598 31.29 -9.86 7.41
N ASP A 599 32.15 -10.11 6.42
CA ASP A 599 33.47 -9.51 6.25
C ASP A 599 33.52 -8.60 5.02
N LEU A 600 32.46 -8.53 4.22
CA LEU A 600 32.33 -7.57 3.12
C LEU A 600 31.99 -6.18 3.65
N GLY A 601 32.74 -5.17 3.21
CA GLY A 601 32.41 -3.79 3.54
C GLY A 601 33.39 -2.76 3.01
N TYR A 602 32.89 -1.54 2.82
CA TYR A 602 33.67 -0.34 2.54
C TYR A 602 34.16 0.29 3.84
N THR A 603 35.49 0.32 3.99
CA THR A 603 36.20 0.82 5.18
C THR A 603 37.33 1.79 4.85
N GLU A 604 37.54 2.14 3.58
CA GLU A 604 38.65 3.00 3.17
C GLU A 604 38.64 4.35 3.89
N ASP A 605 37.46 4.97 4.02
CA ASP A 605 37.25 6.26 4.71
C ASP A 605 37.80 6.30 6.15
N ILE A 606 37.77 5.18 6.86
CA ILE A 606 38.22 5.09 8.26
C ILE A 606 39.61 4.45 8.42
N LEU A 607 40.14 3.80 7.37
CA LEU A 607 41.50 3.26 7.37
C LEU A 607 42.57 4.36 7.37
N TRP A 608 42.30 5.48 6.69
CA TRP A 608 43.22 6.62 6.61
C TRP A 608 43.31 7.41 7.94
N VAL A 609 42.18 7.58 8.65
CA VAL A 609 42.12 8.30 9.94
C VAL A 609 42.92 7.59 11.05
N LYS A 610 43.06 6.26 11.00
CA LYS A 610 43.91 5.52 11.95
C LYS A 610 45.39 5.74 11.70
N ARG A 611 45.84 5.89 10.45
CA ARG A 611 47.26 6.10 10.13
C ARG A 611 47.78 7.44 10.65
N GLU A 612 46.97 8.50 10.60
CA GLU A 612 47.34 9.83 11.11
C GLU A 612 47.35 9.93 12.64
N LYS A 613 46.64 9.04 13.37
CA LYS A 613 46.68 8.99 14.84
C LYS A 613 47.78 8.09 15.40
N THR A 614 48.42 7.29 14.54
CA THR A 614 49.55 6.41 14.90
C THR A 614 50.89 6.87 14.32
N ALA A 615 50.89 7.93 13.52
CA ALA A 615 52.06 8.70 13.12
C ALA A 615 52.20 9.91 14.04
#